data_AF-E3MB40-F1
#
_entry.id   AF-E3MB40-F1
#
_cell.length_a   1.000
_cell.length_b   1.000
_cell.length_c   1.000
_cell.angle_alpha   90.00
_cell.angle_beta   90.00
_cell.angle_gamma   90.00
#
_symmetry.space_group_name_H-M   'P 1'
#
loop_
_entity.id
_entity.type
_entity.pdbx_description
1 polymer ?
#
loop_
_entity_poly.entity_id
_entity_poly.type
_entity_poly.pdbx_seq_one_letter_code
_entity_poly.pdbx_strand_id
1 'polypeptide(L)'
;MRYGSYRTIIDNLVDRGCTIKGDFNNYLYTMSSKCWMLFGNVNLDDKSNITLLQEKMSSVTRTNGGLSVTNTNFENLTFLSTIEMIENDPQKSEKTAKIIMTNNPNLTFLGLNAKRDRLYLTIRDNPKLCVTPFELENLFNGVSLDSDLDTKICFSNKTWSNWCELPKSGYLQDMPDGCIHLVGDLLIDNTFDFANSYKLYLVE
;
A
#
# COMPACT_ATOMS: atom_id res chain seq x y z
N MET A 1 12.03 16.34 -28.08
CA MET A 1 12.40 16.89 -26.76
C MET A 1 11.19 17.57 -26.14
N ARG A 2 10.51 16.93 -25.19
CA ARG A 2 9.42 17.54 -24.42
C ARG A 2 9.98 18.01 -23.08
N TYR A 3 10.44 19.26 -23.05
CA TYR A 3 10.59 20.00 -21.81
C TYR A 3 9.19 20.37 -21.30
N GLY A 4 8.63 19.57 -20.39
CA GLY A 4 7.33 19.80 -19.80
C GLY A 4 7.30 19.32 -18.35
N SER A 5 7.33 20.29 -17.43
CA SER A 5 6.81 20.22 -16.05
C SER A 5 7.42 19.24 -15.01
N TYR A 6 8.76 19.15 -14.90
CA TYR A 6 9.41 18.48 -13.76
C TYR A 6 10.30 19.43 -12.95
N ARG A 7 9.75 20.56 -12.50
CA ARG A 7 10.44 21.42 -11.52
C ARG A 7 9.89 21.10 -10.13
N THR A 8 10.68 20.42 -9.30
CA THR A 8 10.45 20.40 -7.85
C THR A 8 10.93 21.74 -7.31
N ILE A 9 10.01 22.64 -7.01
CA ILE A 9 10.34 23.79 -6.18
C ILE A 9 10.11 23.33 -4.74
N ILE A 10 11.20 22.99 -4.06
CA ILE A 10 11.19 22.78 -2.61
C ILE A 10 10.77 24.11 -1.98
N ASP A 11 9.82 24.09 -1.05
CA ASP A 11 9.18 25.29 -0.48
C ASP A 11 8.40 26.16 -1.50
N ASN A 12 7.81 25.56 -2.55
CA ASN A 12 6.91 26.28 -3.45
C ASN A 12 5.57 26.61 -2.78
N LEU A 13 5.29 27.89 -2.62
CA LEU A 13 3.98 28.37 -2.19
C LEU A 13 2.86 28.06 -3.22
N VAL A 14 3.21 27.69 -4.46
CA VAL A 14 2.24 27.35 -5.52
C VAL A 14 1.69 25.94 -5.36
N ASP A 15 2.52 24.95 -5.00
CA ASP A 15 2.11 23.53 -4.97
C ASP A 15 1.80 23.01 -3.54
N ARG A 16 1.98 23.85 -2.50
CA ARG A 16 1.76 23.50 -1.09
C ARG A 16 2.41 22.16 -0.67
N GLY A 17 3.54 21.84 -1.29
CA GLY A 17 4.35 20.68 -0.96
C GLY A 17 5.13 20.92 0.33
N CYS A 18 5.29 19.89 1.15
CA CYS A 18 6.04 19.98 2.41
C CYS A 18 7.14 18.94 2.45
N THR A 19 8.36 19.41 2.64
CA THR A 19 9.52 18.53 2.81
C THR A 19 9.64 18.14 4.28
N ILE A 20 9.65 16.84 4.54
CA ILE A 20 9.85 16.28 5.88
C ILE A 20 11.30 16.55 6.28
N LYS A 21 11.47 17.29 7.38
CA LYS A 21 12.79 17.64 7.93
C LYS A 21 13.02 16.87 9.23
N GLY A 22 13.98 15.94 9.20
CA GLY A 22 14.31 15.10 10.35
C GLY A 22 13.29 14.00 10.59
N ASP A 23 13.00 13.74 11.87
CA ASP A 23 12.01 12.75 12.30
C ASP A 23 10.57 13.18 11.97
N PHE A 24 9.77 12.27 11.41
CA PHE A 24 8.41 12.60 10.94
C PHE A 24 7.46 12.96 12.09
N ASN A 25 7.52 12.24 13.22
CA ASN A 25 6.66 12.51 14.38
C ASN A 25 6.90 13.90 14.95
N ASN A 26 8.17 14.32 15.05
CA ASN A 26 8.53 15.68 15.46
C ASN A 26 8.13 16.71 14.40
N TYR A 27 8.36 16.41 13.12
CA TYR A 27 8.02 17.29 12.00
C TYR A 27 6.52 17.64 11.97
N LEU A 28 5.66 16.67 12.29
CA LEU A 28 4.20 16.79 12.26
C LEU A 28 3.66 18.00 13.03
N TYR A 29 4.30 18.40 14.14
CA TYR A 29 3.93 19.57 14.94
C TYR A 29 4.12 20.90 14.20
N THR A 30 5.05 20.94 13.26
CA THR A 30 5.37 22.13 12.46
C THR A 30 4.78 22.05 11.05
N MET A 31 4.23 20.89 10.68
CA MET A 31 3.63 20.67 9.37
C MET A 31 2.38 21.55 9.18
N SER A 32 2.30 22.20 8.03
CA SER A 32 1.11 22.96 7.63
C SER A 32 -0.07 22.01 7.39
N SER A 33 -1.25 22.32 7.93
CA SER A 33 -2.48 21.56 7.63
C SER A 33 -2.98 21.72 6.19
N LYS A 34 -2.38 22.66 5.43
CA LYS A 34 -2.64 22.84 4.00
C LYS A 34 -1.67 22.05 3.12
N CYS A 35 -0.85 21.19 3.72
CA CYS A 35 0.08 20.36 2.98
C CYS A 35 -0.68 19.45 2.01
N TRP A 36 -0.38 19.56 0.72
CA TRP A 36 -1.01 18.73 -0.29
C TRP A 36 -0.17 17.51 -0.67
N MET A 37 1.16 17.69 -0.68
CA MET A 37 2.12 16.65 -1.05
C MET A 37 3.29 16.62 -0.07
N LEU A 38 3.68 15.42 0.38
CA LEU A 38 4.86 15.22 1.21
C LEU A 38 6.07 14.79 0.40
N PHE A 39 7.24 15.30 0.75
CA PHE A 39 8.54 14.86 0.24
C PHE A 39 9.38 14.29 1.38
N GLY A 40 9.77 13.03 1.27
CA GLY A 40 10.50 12.28 2.29
C GLY A 40 9.70 11.09 2.84
N ASN A 41 10.31 10.34 3.75
CA ASN A 41 9.69 9.14 4.32
C ASN A 41 8.73 9.52 5.47
N VAL A 42 7.49 9.05 5.36
CA VAL A 42 6.50 9.08 6.44
C VAL A 42 6.75 7.87 7.34
N ASN A 43 7.24 8.10 8.55
CA ASN A 43 7.51 7.04 9.51
C ASN A 43 6.58 7.19 10.72
N LEU A 44 5.71 6.21 10.92
CA LEU A 44 4.76 6.13 12.02
C LEU A 44 5.15 4.99 12.96
N ASP A 45 5.11 5.27 14.25
CA ASP A 45 5.48 4.34 15.32
C ASP A 45 4.61 4.53 16.58
N ASP A 46 5.01 3.93 17.69
CA ASP A 46 4.33 4.04 18.99
C ASP A 46 4.29 5.47 19.57
N LYS A 47 5.07 6.41 19.03
CA LYS A 47 5.09 7.82 19.44
C LYS A 47 4.20 8.70 18.56
N SER A 48 3.65 8.16 17.48
CA SER A 48 2.81 8.91 16.56
C SER A 48 1.51 9.37 17.23
N ASN A 49 1.24 10.67 17.17
CA ASN A 49 0.03 11.27 17.73
C ASN A 49 -1.13 11.20 16.73
N ILE A 50 -2.10 10.32 16.98
CA ILE A 50 -3.24 10.07 16.10
C ILE A 50 -4.08 11.32 15.81
N THR A 51 -4.34 12.15 16.83
CA THR A 51 -5.13 13.37 16.68
C THR A 51 -4.43 14.36 15.77
N LEU A 52 -3.11 14.49 15.94
CA LEU A 52 -2.30 15.37 15.10
C LEU A 52 -2.18 14.83 13.67
N LEU A 53 -2.08 13.50 13.50
CA LEU A 53 -2.11 12.87 12.18
C LEU A 53 -3.41 13.17 11.45
N GLN A 54 -4.55 12.99 12.12
CA GLN A 54 -5.87 13.30 11.55
C GLN A 54 -5.98 14.75 11.09
N GLU A 55 -5.49 15.71 11.89
CA GLU A 55 -5.51 17.13 11.55
C GLU A 55 -4.58 17.46 10.36
N LYS A 56 -3.34 16.95 10.40
CA LYS A 56 -2.30 17.41 9.46
C LYS A 56 -2.30 16.64 8.15
N MET A 57 -2.75 15.38 8.15
CA MET A 57 -2.80 14.53 6.95
C MET A 57 -4.06 14.73 6.12
N SER A 58 -5.09 15.41 6.64
CA SER A 58 -6.40 15.55 5.97
C SER A 58 -6.39 16.23 4.60
N SER A 59 -5.34 17.00 4.29
CA SER A 59 -5.17 17.66 2.98
C SER A 59 -4.14 16.97 2.09
N VAL A 60 -3.40 16.00 2.63
CA VAL A 60 -2.33 15.31 1.91
C VAL A 60 -2.96 14.28 0.99
N THR A 61 -2.73 14.43 -0.31
CA THR A 61 -3.20 13.44 -1.30
C THR A 61 -2.06 12.66 -1.95
N ARG A 62 -0.81 13.10 -1.75
CA ARG A 62 0.36 12.47 -2.37
C ARG A 62 1.57 12.44 -1.45
N THR A 63 2.38 11.40 -1.58
CA THR A 63 3.69 11.31 -0.92
C THR A 63 4.75 10.86 -1.91
N ASN A 64 5.88 11.58 -1.96
CA ASN A 64 7.08 11.18 -2.67
C ASN A 64 8.13 10.71 -1.65
N GLY A 65 8.24 9.38 -1.50
CA GLY A 65 9.01 8.73 -0.46
C GLY A 65 8.34 7.47 0.06
N GLY A 66 8.91 6.88 1.11
CA GLY A 66 8.39 5.68 1.75
C GLY A 66 7.30 5.98 2.78
N LEU A 67 6.52 4.93 3.10
CA LEU A 67 5.56 4.92 4.21
C LEU A 67 5.93 3.75 5.13
N SER A 68 6.19 4.02 6.40
CA SER A 68 6.42 3.00 7.41
C SER A 68 5.37 3.16 8.50
N VAL A 69 4.67 2.07 8.84
CA VAL A 69 3.76 1.99 9.98
C VAL A 69 4.18 0.78 10.81
N THR A 70 4.95 1.02 11.86
CA THR A 70 5.63 -0.06 12.58
C THR A 70 5.45 0.05 14.08
N ASN A 71 5.20 -1.08 14.75
CA ASN A 71 5.05 -1.12 16.21
C ASN A 71 3.98 -0.17 16.76
N THR A 72 2.91 0.09 16.01
CA THR A 72 1.84 1.01 16.44
C THR A 72 0.72 0.25 17.15
N ASN A 73 -0.07 0.97 17.95
CA ASN A 73 -1.32 0.47 18.52
C ASN A 73 -2.56 0.87 17.70
N PHE A 74 -2.38 1.30 16.45
CA PHE A 74 -3.48 1.75 15.60
C PHE A 74 -4.41 0.60 15.24
N GLU A 75 -5.72 0.89 15.22
CA GLU A 75 -6.72 -0.07 14.76
C GLU A 75 -6.91 -0.03 13.24
N ASN A 76 -6.62 1.12 12.63
CA ASN A 76 -6.71 1.40 11.19
C ASN A 76 -5.84 2.60 10.81
N LEU A 77 -5.69 2.85 9.50
CA LEU A 77 -4.94 3.98 8.94
C LEU A 77 -5.85 4.99 8.23
N THR A 78 -7.12 5.15 8.64
CA THR A 78 -8.06 6.04 7.94
C THR A 78 -7.66 7.51 7.99
N PHE A 79 -6.76 7.91 8.88
CA PHE A 79 -6.15 9.25 8.87
C PHE A 79 -5.27 9.49 7.63
N LEU A 80 -4.94 8.44 6.87
CA LEU A 80 -4.28 8.49 5.56
C LEU A 80 -5.25 8.30 4.39
N SER A 81 -6.58 8.27 4.63
CA SER A 81 -7.55 7.90 3.59
C SER A 81 -7.61 8.85 2.38
N THR A 82 -7.11 10.07 2.54
CA THR A 82 -7.01 11.09 1.49
C THR A 82 -5.82 10.88 0.57
N ILE A 83 -4.84 10.05 0.96
CA ILE A 83 -3.69 9.73 0.12
C ILE A 83 -4.15 8.88 -1.05
N GLU A 84 -3.97 9.42 -2.25
CA GLU A 84 -4.30 8.79 -3.52
C GLU A 84 -3.08 8.10 -4.14
N MET A 85 -1.87 8.55 -3.81
CA MET A 85 -0.64 8.05 -4.42
C MET A 85 0.56 8.13 -3.46
N ILE A 86 1.27 7.02 -3.34
CA ILE A 86 2.58 6.90 -2.70
C ILE A 86 3.54 6.50 -3.80
N GLU A 87 4.50 7.36 -4.10
CA GLU A 87 5.42 7.18 -5.23
C GLU A 87 6.87 7.39 -4.80
N ASN A 88 7.79 6.75 -5.53
CA ASN A 88 9.21 7.06 -5.48
C ASN A 88 9.67 7.49 -6.87
N ASP A 89 9.80 8.79 -7.11
CA ASP A 89 10.27 9.29 -8.40
C ASP A 89 11.80 9.13 -8.48
N PRO A 90 12.32 8.24 -9.35
CA PRO A 90 13.75 7.96 -9.44
C PRO A 90 14.57 9.14 -9.97
N GLN A 91 13.94 10.15 -10.58
CA GLN A 91 14.65 11.39 -10.95
C GLN A 91 14.76 12.36 -9.76
N LYS A 92 14.01 12.11 -8.68
CA LYS A 92 13.92 12.97 -7.49
C LYS A 92 14.43 12.31 -6.21
N SER A 93 14.67 11.01 -6.23
CA SER A 93 15.14 10.23 -5.09
C SER A 93 16.34 9.39 -5.45
N GLU A 94 17.44 9.57 -4.70
CA GLU A 94 18.66 8.75 -4.81
C GLU A 94 18.54 7.39 -4.12
N LYS A 95 17.42 7.14 -3.41
CA LYS A 95 17.24 5.94 -2.58
C LYS A 95 15.95 5.20 -2.93
N THR A 96 16.01 3.88 -2.80
CA THR A 96 14.81 3.05 -2.85
C THR A 96 13.94 3.35 -1.62
N ALA A 97 12.68 3.68 -1.87
CA ALA A 97 11.65 3.82 -0.85
C ALA A 97 10.77 2.58 -0.81
N LYS A 98 10.08 2.38 0.31
CA LYS A 98 9.27 1.20 0.59
C LYS A 98 8.00 1.60 1.32
N ILE A 99 6.95 0.81 1.16
CA ILE A 99 5.79 0.77 2.04
C ILE A 99 5.99 -0.41 2.99
N ILE A 100 6.06 -0.15 4.29
CA ILE A 100 6.30 -1.15 5.34
C ILE A 100 5.19 -1.04 6.38
N MET A 101 4.50 -2.13 6.66
CA MET A 101 3.48 -2.22 7.71
C MET A 101 3.75 -3.47 8.54
N THR A 102 4.43 -3.32 9.67
CA THR A 102 4.86 -4.47 10.48
C THR A 102 4.62 -4.28 11.97
N ASN A 103 4.36 -5.39 12.68
CA ASN A 103 4.21 -5.42 14.13
C ASN A 103 3.11 -4.49 14.67
N ASN A 104 1.95 -4.40 14.01
CA ASN A 104 0.81 -3.61 14.50
C ASN A 104 -0.27 -4.56 15.06
N PRO A 105 -0.23 -4.91 16.36
CA PRO A 105 -1.05 -5.99 16.93
C PRO A 105 -2.55 -5.69 16.96
N ASN A 106 -2.94 -4.42 16.83
CA ASN A 106 -4.34 -3.98 16.84
C ASN A 106 -4.87 -3.58 15.47
N LEU A 107 -4.02 -3.56 14.44
CA LEU A 107 -4.44 -3.15 13.10
C LEU A 107 -5.38 -4.20 12.52
N THR A 108 -6.60 -3.80 12.17
CA THR A 108 -7.67 -4.71 11.73
C THR A 108 -8.01 -4.54 10.25
N PHE A 109 -7.86 -3.33 9.71
CA PHE A 109 -8.00 -3.01 8.29
C PHE A 109 -7.09 -1.82 7.96
N LEU A 110 -6.69 -1.66 6.70
CA LEU A 110 -5.79 -0.56 6.33
C LEU A 110 -6.55 0.77 6.28
N GLY A 111 -7.68 0.83 5.58
CA GLY A 111 -8.44 2.07 5.41
C GLY A 111 -7.70 3.12 4.56
N LEU A 112 -6.75 2.65 3.75
CA LEU A 112 -5.93 3.43 2.82
C LEU A 112 -6.40 3.17 1.38
N ASN A 113 -6.53 4.23 0.58
CA ASN A 113 -6.94 4.13 -0.84
C ASN A 113 -5.80 4.47 -1.82
N ALA A 114 -4.56 4.42 -1.35
CA ALA A 114 -3.42 4.93 -2.08
C ALA A 114 -2.91 3.95 -3.14
N LYS A 115 -2.59 4.49 -4.31
CA LYS A 115 -1.87 3.78 -5.37
C LYS A 115 -0.38 3.76 -5.07
N ARG A 116 0.27 2.63 -5.32
CA ARG A 116 1.72 2.47 -5.15
C ARG A 116 2.44 2.60 -6.49
N ASP A 117 3.48 3.43 -6.57
CA ASP A 117 4.35 3.48 -7.75
C ASP A 117 5.83 3.40 -7.38
N ARG A 118 6.53 2.40 -7.93
CA ARG A 118 7.99 2.18 -7.81
C ARG A 118 8.50 2.01 -6.38
N LEU A 119 7.70 1.38 -5.53
CA LEU A 119 8.02 1.10 -4.13
C LEU A 119 7.93 -0.39 -3.87
N TYR A 120 8.80 -0.93 -3.03
CA TYR A 120 8.60 -2.27 -2.44
C TYR A 120 7.45 -2.22 -1.44
N LEU A 121 6.72 -3.32 -1.27
CA LEU A 121 5.65 -3.43 -0.29
C LEU A 121 5.95 -4.58 0.69
N THR A 122 5.86 -4.31 1.98
CA THR A 122 5.96 -5.33 3.02
C THR A 122 4.83 -5.14 4.01
N ILE A 123 3.98 -6.16 4.17
CA ILE A 123 2.92 -6.20 5.19
C ILE A 123 3.06 -7.53 5.93
N ARG A 124 3.56 -7.50 7.17
CA ARG A 124 3.80 -8.73 7.94
C ARG A 124 3.54 -8.51 9.42
N ASP A 125 3.36 -9.59 10.18
CA ASP A 125 3.30 -9.55 11.65
C ASP A 125 2.18 -8.63 12.19
N ASN A 126 1.06 -8.56 11.48
CA ASN A 126 -0.14 -7.83 11.90
C ASN A 126 -1.28 -8.84 12.16
N PRO A 127 -1.32 -9.48 13.35
CA PRO A 127 -2.12 -10.69 13.58
C PRO A 127 -3.64 -10.52 13.43
N LYS A 128 -4.14 -9.29 13.53
CA LYS A 128 -5.56 -8.96 13.38
C LYS A 128 -5.90 -8.36 12.03
N LEU A 129 -4.89 -8.06 11.20
CA LEU A 129 -5.09 -7.35 9.94
C LEU A 129 -5.80 -8.27 8.96
N CYS A 130 -6.89 -7.76 8.40
CA CYS A 130 -7.49 -8.31 7.22
C CYS A 130 -7.52 -7.27 6.11
N VAL A 131 -6.84 -7.56 5.01
CA VAL A 131 -6.77 -6.66 3.86
C VAL A 131 -7.82 -7.08 2.86
N THR A 132 -8.57 -6.13 2.34
CA THR A 132 -9.54 -6.40 1.28
C THR A 132 -8.85 -6.46 -0.08
N PRO A 133 -9.38 -7.26 -1.03
CA PRO A 133 -8.97 -7.22 -2.43
C PRO A 133 -8.86 -5.80 -3.01
N PHE A 134 -9.82 -4.93 -2.68
CA PHE A 134 -9.83 -3.54 -3.13
C PHE A 134 -8.62 -2.72 -2.63
N GLU A 135 -8.21 -2.89 -1.37
CA GLU A 135 -7.02 -2.22 -0.83
C GLU A 135 -5.74 -2.72 -1.52
N LEU A 136 -5.65 -4.03 -1.75
CA LEU A 136 -4.50 -4.61 -2.47
C LEU A 136 -4.43 -4.18 -3.92
N GLU A 137 -5.56 -4.11 -4.63
CA GLU A 137 -5.59 -3.64 -6.01
C GLU A 137 -5.02 -2.22 -6.14
N ASN A 138 -5.36 -1.32 -5.22
CA ASN A 138 -4.75 0.02 -5.21
C ASN A 138 -3.24 -0.08 -4.96
N LEU A 139 -2.78 -0.90 -4.01
CA LEU A 139 -1.37 -1.08 -3.72
C LEU A 139 -0.58 -1.81 -4.83
N PHE A 140 -1.26 -2.56 -5.70
CA PHE A 140 -0.66 -3.22 -6.85
C PHE A 140 -0.81 -2.42 -8.15
N ASN A 141 -1.65 -1.39 -8.16
CA ASN A 141 -1.85 -0.53 -9.31
C ASN A 141 -0.61 0.33 -9.60
N GLY A 142 0.10 0.04 -10.68
CA GLY A 142 1.22 0.85 -11.19
C GLY A 142 2.46 0.02 -11.49
N VAL A 143 3.64 0.66 -11.56
CA VAL A 143 4.91 -0.08 -11.63
C VAL A 143 5.21 -0.60 -10.23
N SER A 144 4.68 -1.78 -9.96
CA SER A 144 4.87 -2.51 -8.71
C SER A 144 6.27 -3.15 -8.69
N LEU A 145 7.04 -2.86 -7.64
CA LEU A 145 8.19 -3.69 -7.27
C LEU A 145 7.72 -4.87 -6.41
N ASP A 146 8.65 -5.78 -6.09
CA ASP A 146 8.37 -6.97 -5.29
C ASP A 146 7.61 -6.65 -4.00
N SER A 147 6.76 -7.58 -3.61
CA SER A 147 5.87 -7.47 -2.46
C SER A 147 6.03 -8.69 -1.57
N ASP A 148 6.10 -8.48 -0.26
CA ASP A 148 6.20 -9.51 0.77
C ASP A 148 5.02 -9.34 1.74
N LEU A 149 4.01 -10.18 1.55
CA LEU A 149 2.74 -10.10 2.27
C LEU A 149 2.54 -11.35 3.14
N ASP A 150 2.29 -11.12 4.41
CA ASP A 150 1.85 -12.09 5.41
C ASP A 150 0.66 -11.49 6.14
N THR A 151 -0.49 -11.59 5.47
CA THR A 151 -1.76 -11.01 5.92
C THR A 151 -2.91 -11.88 5.44
N LYS A 152 -4.01 -11.86 6.19
CA LYS A 152 -5.26 -12.46 5.75
C LYS A 152 -5.92 -11.55 4.70
N ILE A 153 -6.50 -12.16 3.67
CA ILE A 153 -7.36 -11.47 2.71
C ILE A 153 -8.83 -11.68 3.11
N CYS A 154 -9.60 -10.59 3.20
CA CYS A 154 -11.02 -10.64 3.54
C CYS A 154 -11.88 -10.34 2.31
N PHE A 155 -12.46 -11.39 1.73
CA PHE A 155 -13.45 -11.28 0.66
C PHE A 155 -14.76 -10.70 1.19
N SER A 156 -15.44 -9.93 0.34
CA SER A 156 -16.76 -9.36 0.63
C SER A 156 -17.64 -9.39 -0.60
N ASN A 157 -18.92 -9.03 -0.45
CA ASN A 157 -19.83 -8.88 -1.60
C ASN A 157 -19.43 -7.76 -2.59
N LYS A 158 -18.44 -6.94 -2.25
CA LYS A 158 -17.87 -5.90 -3.13
C LYS A 158 -16.61 -6.37 -3.85
N THR A 159 -16.08 -7.55 -3.53
CA THR A 159 -14.90 -8.09 -4.20
C THR A 159 -15.21 -8.36 -5.67
N TRP A 160 -14.30 -7.96 -6.55
CA TRP A 160 -14.45 -8.18 -7.99
C TRP A 160 -14.28 -9.66 -8.34
N SER A 161 -14.99 -10.11 -9.38
CA SER A 161 -15.08 -11.53 -9.73
C SER A 161 -13.77 -12.14 -10.24
N ASN A 162 -12.77 -11.32 -10.55
CA ASN A 162 -11.43 -11.74 -10.95
C ASN A 162 -10.53 -12.13 -9.76
N TRP A 163 -10.95 -11.83 -8.52
CA TRP A 163 -10.31 -12.35 -7.31
C TRP A 163 -10.95 -13.67 -6.89
N CYS A 164 -10.14 -14.70 -6.72
CA CYS A 164 -10.61 -16.03 -6.34
C CYS A 164 -9.90 -16.50 -5.09
N GLU A 165 -10.70 -16.99 -4.14
CA GLU A 165 -10.20 -17.68 -2.96
C GLU A 165 -10.20 -19.17 -3.24
N LEU A 166 -9.04 -19.80 -3.12
CA LEU A 166 -8.94 -21.25 -3.09
C LEU A 166 -9.39 -21.78 -1.72
N PRO A 167 -9.85 -23.03 -1.63
CA PRO A 167 -9.89 -23.72 -0.35
C PRO A 167 -8.47 -23.76 0.26
N LYS A 168 -8.38 -24.06 1.56
CA LYS A 168 -7.12 -24.05 2.34
C LYS A 168 -5.93 -24.68 1.59
N SER A 169 -6.17 -25.73 0.82
CA SER A 169 -5.27 -26.15 -0.25
C SER A 169 -6.12 -26.65 -1.41
N GLY A 170 -5.96 -26.04 -2.59
CA GLY A 170 -6.80 -26.29 -3.76
C GLY A 170 -6.01 -26.73 -4.99
N TYR A 171 -6.69 -27.36 -5.93
CA TYR A 171 -6.16 -27.77 -7.23
C TYR A 171 -6.72 -26.86 -8.35
N LEU A 172 -6.21 -27.02 -9.58
CA LEU A 172 -6.64 -26.23 -10.74
C LEU A 172 -8.15 -26.36 -11.06
N GLN A 173 -8.75 -27.48 -10.71
CA GLN A 173 -10.19 -27.70 -10.84
C GLN A 173 -11.03 -26.82 -9.89
N ASP A 174 -10.48 -26.44 -8.74
CA ASP A 174 -11.14 -25.59 -7.75
C ASP A 174 -11.07 -24.11 -8.14
N MET A 175 -10.19 -23.76 -9.07
CA MET A 175 -10.05 -22.39 -9.57
C MET A 175 -11.18 -22.04 -10.55
N PRO A 176 -11.94 -20.97 -10.33
CA PRO A 176 -12.93 -20.48 -11.30
C PRO A 176 -12.28 -20.03 -12.62
N ASP A 177 -13.05 -20.07 -13.71
CA ASP A 177 -12.64 -19.43 -14.96
C ASP A 177 -12.59 -17.91 -14.80
N GLY A 178 -11.64 -17.26 -15.49
CA GLY A 178 -11.47 -15.80 -15.44
C GLY A 178 -10.77 -15.30 -14.17
N CYS A 179 -10.19 -16.19 -13.38
CA CYS A 179 -9.37 -15.80 -12.24
C CYS A 179 -8.10 -15.07 -12.66
N ILE A 180 -7.87 -13.89 -12.08
CA ILE A 180 -6.65 -13.08 -12.30
C ILE A 180 -5.84 -13.02 -11.01
N HIS A 181 -6.49 -12.83 -9.88
CA HIS A 181 -5.84 -12.75 -8.58
C HIS A 181 -6.24 -13.95 -7.73
N LEU A 182 -5.27 -14.84 -7.48
CA LEU A 182 -5.47 -16.07 -6.73
C LEU A 182 -5.03 -15.89 -5.27
N VAL A 183 -5.92 -16.20 -4.33
CA VAL A 183 -5.62 -16.19 -2.90
C VAL A 183 -5.72 -17.60 -2.33
N GLY A 184 -4.64 -18.10 -1.74
CA GLY A 184 -4.57 -19.41 -1.10
C GLY A 184 -3.47 -20.29 -1.68
N ASP A 185 -3.39 -21.53 -1.19
CA ASP A 185 -2.35 -22.47 -1.60
C ASP A 185 -2.83 -23.30 -2.80
N LEU A 186 -2.24 -23.02 -3.97
CA LEU A 186 -2.42 -23.85 -5.16
C LEU A 186 -1.46 -25.04 -5.13
N LEU A 187 -2.02 -26.25 -5.08
CA LEU A 187 -1.26 -27.49 -5.11
C LEU A 187 -0.94 -27.88 -6.57
N ILE A 188 0.36 -28.06 -6.84
CA ILE A 188 0.89 -28.60 -8.08
C ILE A 188 1.74 -29.82 -7.70
N ASP A 189 1.23 -31.02 -7.97
CA ASP A 189 1.86 -32.28 -7.61
C ASP A 189 1.81 -33.29 -8.77
N ASN A 190 2.02 -34.58 -8.46
CA ASN A 190 1.98 -35.66 -9.44
C ASN A 190 0.59 -35.93 -10.03
N THR A 191 -0.46 -35.29 -9.51
CA THR A 191 -1.84 -35.34 -10.03
C THR A 191 -2.18 -34.12 -10.87
N PHE A 192 -1.18 -33.42 -11.40
CA PHE A 192 -1.36 -32.20 -12.20
C PHE A 192 -2.44 -32.32 -13.27
N ASP A 193 -3.42 -31.41 -13.19
CA ASP A 193 -4.55 -31.35 -14.10
C ASP A 193 -4.23 -30.52 -15.34
N PHE A 194 -3.73 -31.20 -16.38
CA PHE A 194 -3.47 -30.57 -17.67
C PHE A 194 -4.73 -29.98 -18.31
N ALA A 195 -5.92 -30.55 -18.09
CA ALA A 195 -7.15 -30.06 -18.71
C ALA A 195 -7.57 -28.69 -18.17
N ASN A 196 -7.31 -28.40 -16.89
CA ASN A 196 -7.59 -27.09 -16.27
C ASN A 196 -6.36 -26.16 -16.18
N SER A 197 -5.20 -26.59 -16.67
CA SER A 197 -3.95 -25.79 -16.64
C SER A 197 -4.04 -24.45 -17.37
N TYR A 198 -4.93 -24.32 -18.36
CA TYR A 198 -5.16 -23.06 -19.08
C TYR A 198 -5.58 -21.92 -18.15
N LYS A 199 -6.19 -22.22 -16.99
CA LYS A 199 -6.66 -21.21 -16.05
C LYS A 199 -5.49 -20.42 -15.43
N LEU A 200 -4.28 -20.99 -15.37
CA LEU A 200 -3.07 -20.29 -14.90
C LEU A 200 -2.60 -19.20 -15.86
N TYR A 201 -3.03 -19.24 -17.13
CA TYR A 201 -2.60 -18.26 -18.13
C TYR A 201 -2.98 -16.83 -17.77
N LEU A 202 -4.09 -16.64 -17.03
CA LEU A 202 -4.62 -15.34 -16.66
C LEU A 202 -4.16 -14.86 -15.27
N VAL A 203 -3.54 -15.73 -14.47
CA VAL A 203 -3.16 -15.41 -13.08
C VAL A 203 -1.91 -14.54 -13.08
N GLU A 204 -1.97 -13.43 -12.33
CA GLU A 204 -0.88 -12.45 -12.14
C GLU A 204 -0.20 -12.58 -10.78
#